data_AF-A0A2S1T0F8-F1
#
_entry.id   AF-A0A2S1T0F8-F1
#
_cell.length_a   1.000
_cell.length_b   1.000
_cell.length_c   1.000
_cell.angle_alpha   90.00
_cell.angle_beta   90.00
_cell.angle_gamma   90.00
#
_symmetry.space_group_name_H-M   'P 1'
#
loop_
_entity.id
_entity.type
_entity.pdbx_description
1 polymer ?
#
loop_
_entity_poly.entity_id
_entity_poly.type
_entity_poly.pdbx_seq_one_letter_code
_entity_poly.pdbx_strand_id
1 'polypeptide(L)'
;MEIAEARQAVSDLRAAQPSFTGPDAARANTLIGNPDALDQGFYGTCGMAAVVRSFLQHDRARFVNLLQAVYAGADFNRIPTGPGVLLQGRLKQRDAKAAQLNTAYIPLFDLDFVLARSLGKLLKIRSPQMYAAQKLFSEEIARLFNVREPFLDAFTLDPEHIPTLNAAKLDTRLSCELRIKGWRLGQVAGFTVDLPTTKIETRTPGDHWVLRFNAGGRERALRVLRTAAGPLQVAVDVHGSESAFRDQGDLGLDSDGLGHLMLHVAAASTATITRIDPLAPQAAVDVVNAQLTGPTPYVYGLVRSFDDWQRAKWEASARTFPNPPSPPAPVWGRVEPEGEHIIAVNGRIEREADFYVLPVWTWKTAFEVRVPAAHLAGYLPILVHGQIGA
;
A
#
# COMPACT_ATOMS: atom_id res chain seq x y z
N MET A 1 25.48 -11.92 -6.72
CA MET A 1 25.03 -13.23 -6.17
C MET A 1 23.98 -13.80 -7.11
N GLU A 2 24.27 -14.97 -7.65
CA GLU A 2 23.42 -15.67 -8.60
C GLU A 2 22.19 -16.31 -7.94
N ILE A 3 21.19 -16.70 -8.73
CA ILE A 3 19.96 -17.34 -8.22
C ILE A 3 20.27 -18.63 -7.43
N ALA A 4 21.21 -19.45 -7.91
CA ALA A 4 21.57 -20.70 -7.25
C ALA A 4 22.20 -20.47 -5.86
N GLU A 5 23.14 -19.52 -5.78
CA GLU A 5 23.79 -19.12 -4.53
C GLU A 5 22.76 -18.56 -3.52
N ALA A 6 21.84 -17.72 -3.99
CA ALA A 6 20.78 -17.16 -3.15
C ALA A 6 19.87 -18.25 -2.57
N ARG A 7 19.49 -19.24 -3.38
CA ARG A 7 18.68 -20.38 -2.94
C ARG A 7 19.42 -21.27 -1.95
N GLN A 8 20.72 -21.47 -2.16
CA GLN A 8 21.56 -22.19 -1.21
C GLN A 8 21.60 -21.47 0.14
N ALA A 9 21.83 -20.16 0.15
CA ALA A 9 21.83 -19.37 1.38
C ALA A 9 20.48 -19.40 2.13
N VAL A 10 19.35 -19.44 1.40
CA VAL A 10 18.02 -19.67 1.99
C VAL A 10 17.92 -21.06 2.64
N SER A 11 18.44 -22.10 1.98
CA SER A 11 18.49 -23.45 2.53
C SER A 11 19.34 -23.51 3.80
N ASP A 12 20.52 -22.89 3.78
CA ASP A 12 21.44 -22.85 4.93
C ASP A 12 20.81 -22.09 6.11
N LEU A 13 20.16 -20.95 5.84
CA LEU A 13 19.44 -20.19 6.87
C LEU A 13 18.33 -21.03 7.51
N ARG A 14 17.56 -21.79 6.71
CA ARG A 14 16.51 -22.67 7.22
C ARG A 14 17.08 -23.79 8.10
N ALA A 15 18.22 -24.37 7.72
CA ALA A 15 18.88 -25.38 8.53
C ALA A 15 19.37 -24.81 9.88
N ALA A 16 19.82 -23.56 9.89
CA ALA A 16 20.37 -22.91 11.08
C ALA A 16 19.31 -22.25 11.99
N GLN A 17 18.17 -21.81 11.45
CA GLN A 17 17.18 -21.00 12.18
C GLN A 17 15.81 -21.68 12.21
N PRO A 18 15.41 -22.29 13.34
CA PRO A 18 14.11 -22.95 13.48
C PRO A 18 12.90 -22.02 13.26
N SER A 19 13.09 -20.71 13.46
CA SER A 19 12.06 -19.68 13.22
C SER A 19 11.82 -19.41 11.73
N PHE A 20 12.77 -19.76 10.85
CA PHE A 20 12.62 -19.64 9.40
C PHE A 20 12.03 -20.92 8.83
N THR A 21 10.71 -20.92 8.69
CA THR A 21 9.93 -22.14 8.47
C THR A 21 10.06 -22.69 7.05
N GLY A 22 9.60 -23.92 6.83
CA GLY A 22 9.51 -24.50 5.48
C GLY A 22 8.72 -23.63 4.49
N PRO A 23 7.50 -23.15 4.84
CA PRO A 23 6.75 -22.20 4.02
C PRO A 23 7.52 -20.90 3.72
N ASP A 24 8.19 -20.31 4.70
CA ASP A 24 8.97 -19.08 4.49
C ASP A 24 10.13 -19.33 3.50
N ALA A 25 10.88 -20.41 3.66
CA ALA A 25 11.96 -20.76 2.74
C ALA A 25 11.46 -21.02 1.30
N ALA A 26 10.32 -21.72 1.15
CA ALA A 26 9.70 -21.95 -0.15
C ALA A 26 9.23 -20.62 -0.79
N ARG A 27 8.67 -19.72 0.01
CA ARG A 27 8.26 -18.39 -0.44
C ARG A 27 9.48 -17.56 -0.86
N ALA A 28 10.56 -17.54 -0.08
CA ALA A 28 11.81 -16.86 -0.43
C ALA A 28 12.38 -17.37 -1.76
N ASN A 29 12.42 -18.69 -1.98
CA ASN A 29 12.90 -19.29 -3.23
C ASN A 29 12.03 -18.94 -4.45
N THR A 30 10.72 -18.77 -4.23
CA THR A 30 9.78 -18.27 -5.25
C THR A 30 10.14 -16.84 -5.64
N LEU A 31 10.32 -15.96 -4.64
CA LEU A 31 10.66 -14.55 -4.86
C LEU A 31 12.02 -14.36 -5.55
N ILE A 32 13.03 -15.15 -5.17
CA ILE A 32 14.38 -15.12 -5.79
C ILE A 32 14.30 -15.45 -7.30
N GLY A 33 13.45 -16.42 -7.67
CA GLY A 33 13.24 -16.83 -9.06
C GLY A 33 12.28 -15.93 -9.83
N ASN A 34 11.35 -15.26 -9.15
CA ASN A 34 10.39 -14.35 -9.73
C ASN A 34 10.14 -13.15 -8.79
N PRO A 35 10.93 -12.07 -8.93
CA PRO A 35 10.79 -10.86 -8.11
C PRO A 35 9.38 -10.23 -8.17
N ASP A 36 8.69 -10.37 -9.31
CA ASP A 36 7.36 -9.82 -9.50
C ASP A 36 6.27 -10.57 -8.73
N ALA A 37 6.61 -11.75 -8.18
CA ALA A 37 5.71 -12.51 -7.32
C ALA A 37 5.56 -11.92 -5.91
N LEU A 38 6.32 -10.88 -5.54
CA LEU A 38 6.16 -10.15 -4.26
C LEU A 38 4.82 -9.41 -4.20
N ASP A 39 4.11 -9.50 -3.08
CA ASP A 39 2.83 -8.83 -2.89
C ASP A 39 2.94 -7.54 -2.06
N GLN A 40 2.33 -6.45 -2.56
CA GLN A 40 2.23 -5.17 -1.86
C GLN A 40 0.89 -4.97 -1.13
N GLY A 41 -0.13 -5.76 -1.48
CA GLY A 41 -1.54 -5.37 -1.39
C GLY A 41 -2.18 -5.61 -0.04
N PHE A 42 -1.92 -6.75 0.61
CA PHE A 42 -2.64 -7.10 1.86
C PHE A 42 -2.23 -6.29 3.08
N TYR A 43 -1.11 -5.58 2.99
CA TYR A 43 -0.41 -5.08 4.18
C TYR A 43 -0.08 -3.59 4.16
N GLY A 44 -0.51 -2.83 3.16
CA GLY A 44 -0.23 -1.38 3.11
C GLY A 44 1.27 -1.04 3.18
N THR A 45 2.13 -1.91 2.63
CA THR A 45 3.60 -1.77 2.70
C THR A 45 4.23 -1.41 1.36
N CYS A 46 3.49 -0.80 0.45
CA CYS A 46 3.84 -0.61 -0.96
C CYS A 46 5.26 -0.08 -1.20
N GLY A 47 5.68 0.98 -0.48
CA GLY A 47 7.03 1.52 -0.59
C GLY A 47 8.11 0.53 -0.15
N MET A 48 7.98 -0.06 1.03
CA MET A 48 8.96 -1.03 1.54
C MET A 48 8.99 -2.31 0.69
N ALA A 49 7.85 -2.79 0.21
CA ALA A 49 7.78 -3.93 -0.70
C ALA A 49 8.44 -3.61 -2.05
N ALA A 50 8.28 -2.40 -2.59
CA ALA A 50 9.01 -1.98 -3.80
C ALA A 50 10.53 -2.02 -3.59
N VAL A 51 11.03 -1.63 -2.41
CA VAL A 51 12.45 -1.75 -2.05
C VAL A 51 12.91 -3.21 -1.98
N VAL A 52 12.14 -4.10 -1.35
CA VAL A 52 12.45 -5.54 -1.31
C VAL A 52 12.50 -6.13 -2.73
N ARG A 53 11.58 -5.72 -3.61
CA ARG A 53 11.62 -6.14 -5.02
C ARG A 53 12.90 -5.69 -5.71
N SER A 54 13.35 -4.46 -5.48
CA SER A 54 14.61 -3.99 -6.07
C SER A 54 15.83 -4.80 -5.59
N PHE A 55 15.85 -5.28 -4.34
CA PHE A 55 16.86 -6.26 -3.92
C PHE A 55 16.77 -7.55 -4.72
N LEU A 56 15.56 -8.12 -4.87
CA LEU A 56 15.36 -9.35 -5.63
C LEU A 56 15.79 -9.23 -7.11
N GLN A 57 15.61 -8.06 -7.71
CA GLN A 57 15.99 -7.80 -9.10
C GLN A 57 17.49 -7.53 -9.26
N HIS A 58 18.07 -6.71 -8.39
CA HIS A 58 19.37 -6.07 -8.63
C HIS A 58 20.44 -6.42 -7.61
N ASP A 59 20.07 -6.83 -6.38
CA ASP A 59 21.01 -7.22 -5.33
C ASP A 59 20.44 -8.32 -4.43
N ARG A 60 20.51 -9.56 -4.93
CA ARG A 60 20.03 -10.74 -4.19
C ARG A 60 20.82 -10.96 -2.89
N ALA A 61 22.08 -10.51 -2.81
CA ALA A 61 22.87 -10.62 -1.58
C ALA A 61 22.23 -9.80 -0.47
N ARG A 62 21.78 -8.58 -0.79
CA ARG A 62 21.03 -7.73 0.14
C ARG A 62 19.69 -8.33 0.54
N PHE A 63 18.99 -9.02 -0.36
CA PHE A 63 17.78 -9.77 0.00
C PHE A 63 18.09 -10.89 1.02
N VAL A 64 19.15 -11.66 0.82
CA VAL A 64 19.58 -12.71 1.77
C VAL A 64 20.03 -12.10 3.11
N ASN A 65 20.77 -10.99 3.09
CA ASN A 65 21.15 -10.28 4.31
C ASN A 65 19.92 -9.78 5.08
N LEU A 66 18.85 -9.36 4.39
CA LEU A 66 17.60 -8.98 5.05
C LEU A 66 16.94 -10.20 5.73
N LEU A 67 16.92 -11.37 5.06
CA LEU A 67 16.42 -12.61 5.68
C LEU A 67 17.23 -12.98 6.93
N GLN A 68 18.56 -12.92 6.85
CA GLN A 68 19.44 -13.18 7.99
C GLN A 68 19.22 -12.18 9.12
N ALA A 69 19.06 -10.89 8.81
CA ALA A 69 18.78 -9.87 9.80
C ALA A 69 17.44 -10.11 10.51
N VAL A 70 16.41 -10.53 9.76
CA VAL A 70 15.09 -10.83 10.33
C VAL A 70 15.12 -12.08 11.21
N TYR A 71 15.63 -13.20 10.68
CA TYR A 71 15.47 -14.51 11.32
C TYR A 71 16.64 -14.91 12.22
N ALA A 72 17.86 -14.46 11.92
CA ALA A 72 19.06 -14.77 12.70
C ALA A 72 19.55 -13.58 13.55
N GLY A 73 18.92 -12.40 13.44
CA GLY A 73 19.33 -11.20 14.18
C GLY A 73 20.68 -10.63 13.73
N ALA A 74 21.09 -10.92 12.50
CA ALA A 74 22.30 -10.36 11.90
C ALA A 74 22.15 -8.85 11.63
N ASP A 75 23.27 -8.15 11.54
CA ASP A 75 23.26 -6.74 11.14
C ASP A 75 22.82 -6.60 9.68
N PHE A 76 22.04 -5.56 9.39
CA PHE A 76 21.65 -5.23 8.03
C PHE A 76 22.27 -3.90 7.62
N ASN A 77 23.21 -3.91 6.67
CA ASN A 77 23.91 -2.69 6.23
C ASN A 77 24.48 -1.86 7.40
N ARG A 78 25.14 -2.54 8.35
CA ARG A 78 25.70 -1.96 9.59
C ARG A 78 24.65 -1.36 10.53
N ILE A 79 23.38 -1.73 10.39
CA ILE A 79 22.32 -1.44 11.34
C ILE A 79 22.23 -2.63 12.29
N PRO A 80 22.56 -2.46 13.58
CA PRO A 80 22.44 -3.53 14.55
C PRO A 80 20.97 -3.85 14.78
N THR A 81 20.61 -5.11 14.58
CA THR A 81 19.25 -5.59 14.78
C THR A 81 19.13 -6.33 16.10
N GLY A 82 19.98 -7.35 16.30
CA GLY A 82 19.93 -8.25 17.45
C GLY A 82 18.83 -9.31 17.33
N PRO A 83 18.92 -10.41 18.09
CA PRO A 83 17.97 -11.52 18.01
C PRO A 83 16.52 -11.09 18.26
N GLY A 84 15.62 -11.46 17.33
CA GLY A 84 14.16 -11.28 17.49
C GLY A 84 13.64 -9.85 17.33
N VAL A 85 14.51 -8.82 17.27
CA VAL A 85 14.11 -7.41 17.19
C VAL A 85 13.31 -7.10 15.93
N LEU A 86 13.67 -7.73 14.81
CA LEU A 86 12.94 -7.60 13.56
C LEU A 86 11.80 -8.61 13.43
N LEU A 87 11.89 -9.82 13.97
CA LEU A 87 10.88 -10.86 13.73
C LEU A 87 9.67 -10.79 14.67
N GLN A 88 9.88 -10.78 15.99
CA GLN A 88 8.81 -11.03 16.97
C GLN A 88 7.68 -10.00 16.86
N GLY A 89 8.06 -8.73 16.75
CA GLY A 89 7.09 -7.64 16.58
C GLY A 89 6.39 -7.64 15.21
N ARG A 90 6.86 -8.38 14.21
CA ARG A 90 6.21 -8.53 12.90
C ARG A 90 5.27 -9.72 12.88
N LEU A 91 5.63 -10.84 13.52
CA LEU A 91 4.72 -11.97 13.72
C LEU A 91 3.47 -11.53 14.49
N LYS A 92 3.62 -10.76 15.57
CA LYS A 92 2.47 -10.19 16.30
C LYS A 92 1.58 -9.31 15.40
N GLN A 93 2.17 -8.50 14.54
CA GLN A 93 1.40 -7.65 13.61
C GLN A 93 0.69 -8.46 12.52
N ARG A 94 1.37 -9.49 12.01
CA ARG A 94 0.82 -10.42 11.04
C ARG A 94 -0.40 -11.12 11.63
N ASP A 95 -0.26 -11.70 12.83
CA ASP A 95 -1.34 -12.44 13.48
C ASP A 95 -2.54 -11.53 13.78
N ALA A 96 -2.28 -10.29 14.19
CA ALA A 96 -3.32 -9.28 14.36
C ALA A 96 -4.04 -8.96 13.03
N LYS A 97 -3.30 -8.83 11.92
CA LYS A 97 -3.88 -8.62 10.59
C LYS A 97 -4.64 -9.85 10.09
N ALA A 98 -4.16 -11.06 10.35
CA ALA A 98 -4.84 -12.30 10.01
C ALA A 98 -6.21 -12.38 10.69
N ALA A 99 -6.25 -12.08 12.00
CA ALA A 99 -7.50 -12.01 12.76
C ALA A 99 -8.45 -10.92 12.23
N GLN A 100 -7.90 -9.78 11.78
CA GLN A 100 -8.66 -8.66 11.26
C GLN A 100 -9.27 -8.92 9.88
N LEU A 101 -8.49 -9.49 8.95
CA LEU A 101 -8.90 -9.70 7.55
C LEU A 101 -9.72 -10.98 7.35
N ASN A 102 -9.67 -11.92 8.30
CA ASN A 102 -10.41 -13.18 8.30
C ASN A 102 -10.35 -13.90 6.94
N THR A 103 -11.44 -13.91 6.17
CA THR A 103 -11.53 -14.63 4.88
C THR A 103 -10.74 -13.99 3.74
N ALA A 104 -10.35 -12.72 3.86
CA ALA A 104 -9.52 -12.02 2.88
C ALA A 104 -8.01 -12.24 3.12
N TYR A 105 -7.61 -12.84 4.25
CA TYR A 105 -6.21 -13.08 4.57
C TYR A 105 -5.62 -14.24 3.76
N ILE A 106 -4.43 -14.04 3.19
CA ILE A 106 -3.73 -15.07 2.43
C ILE A 106 -2.36 -15.34 3.08
N PRO A 107 -2.20 -16.46 3.81
CA PRO A 107 -0.95 -16.80 4.53
C PRO A 107 0.30 -16.89 3.63
N LEU A 108 0.11 -17.11 2.32
CA LEU A 108 1.21 -17.15 1.35
C LEU A 108 2.09 -15.90 1.38
N PHE A 109 1.53 -14.74 1.77
CA PHE A 109 2.21 -13.45 1.71
C PHE A 109 2.78 -13.00 3.07
N ASP A 110 2.84 -13.89 4.05
CA ASP A 110 3.37 -13.59 5.39
C ASP A 110 4.83 -13.14 5.35
N LEU A 111 5.67 -13.85 4.59
CA LEU A 111 7.08 -13.49 4.44
C LEU A 111 7.23 -12.10 3.82
N ASP A 112 6.49 -11.82 2.75
CA ASP A 112 6.49 -10.53 2.05
C ASP A 112 6.23 -9.38 3.04
N PHE A 113 5.22 -9.54 3.89
CA PHE A 113 4.89 -8.60 4.95
C PHE A 113 6.01 -8.43 5.97
N VAL A 114 6.53 -9.55 6.50
CA VAL A 114 7.57 -9.55 7.52
C VAL A 114 8.81 -8.82 7.00
N LEU A 115 9.25 -9.11 5.77
CA LEU A 115 10.40 -8.47 5.16
C LEU A 115 10.17 -6.97 4.92
N ALA A 116 9.03 -6.60 4.31
CA ALA A 116 8.71 -5.21 4.04
C ALA A 116 8.62 -4.40 5.35
N ARG A 117 7.89 -4.87 6.37
CA ARG A 117 7.79 -4.15 7.66
C ARG A 117 9.09 -4.11 8.45
N SER A 118 10.00 -5.06 8.21
CA SER A 118 11.32 -5.03 8.83
C SER A 118 12.16 -3.85 8.32
N LEU A 119 11.98 -3.43 7.07
CA LEU A 119 12.59 -2.19 6.55
C LEU A 119 12.11 -0.95 7.32
N GLY A 120 10.82 -0.87 7.66
CA GLY A 120 10.30 0.22 8.49
C GLY A 120 10.88 0.22 9.91
N LYS A 121 11.12 -0.97 10.50
CA LYS A 121 11.80 -1.09 11.80
C LYS A 121 13.28 -0.72 11.70
N LEU A 122 13.97 -1.09 10.62
CA LEU A 122 15.34 -0.67 10.35
C LEU A 122 15.43 0.86 10.17
N LEU A 123 14.46 1.48 9.49
CA LEU A 123 14.34 2.93 9.40
C LEU A 123 14.20 3.55 10.78
N LYS A 124 13.36 2.98 11.67
CA LYS A 124 13.24 3.42 13.06
C LYS A 124 14.55 3.36 13.83
N ILE A 125 15.34 2.30 13.65
CA ILE A 125 16.64 2.14 14.33
C ILE A 125 17.64 3.15 13.78
N ARG A 126 17.74 3.27 12.46
CA ARG A 126 18.73 4.08 11.78
C ARG A 126 18.45 5.58 11.87
N SER A 127 17.20 5.96 11.78
CA SER A 127 16.74 7.35 11.75
C SER A 127 15.40 7.50 12.48
N PRO A 128 15.41 7.55 13.82
CA PRO A 128 14.20 7.68 14.62
C PRO A 128 13.36 8.91 14.27
N GLN A 129 14.01 10.03 13.92
CA GLN A 129 13.34 11.27 13.52
C GLN A 129 12.60 11.11 12.20
N MET A 130 13.23 10.53 11.18
CA MET A 130 12.56 10.25 9.91
C MET A 130 11.40 9.27 10.13
N TYR A 131 11.58 8.21 10.91
CA TYR A 131 10.49 7.29 11.23
C TYR A 131 9.31 8.01 11.92
N ALA A 132 9.58 8.95 12.83
CA ALA A 132 8.54 9.76 13.46
C ALA A 132 7.82 10.66 12.44
N ALA A 133 8.54 11.30 11.52
CA ALA A 133 7.96 12.06 10.42
C ALA A 133 7.07 11.18 9.53
N GLN A 134 7.52 9.97 9.19
CA GLN A 134 6.72 9.03 8.39
C GLN A 134 5.50 8.49 9.13
N LYS A 135 5.55 8.41 10.47
CA LYS A 135 4.36 8.14 11.27
C LYS A 135 3.36 9.28 11.18
N LEU A 136 3.80 10.53 11.30
CA LEU A 136 2.94 11.71 11.15
C LEU A 136 2.33 11.76 9.75
N PHE A 137 3.14 11.55 8.71
CA PHE A 137 2.66 11.41 7.34
C PHE A 137 1.59 10.30 7.24
N SER A 138 1.83 9.13 7.84
CA SER A 138 0.87 8.03 7.87
C SER A 138 -0.45 8.40 8.57
N GLU A 139 -0.40 9.21 9.64
CA GLU A 139 -1.59 9.76 10.34
C GLU A 139 -2.37 10.71 9.42
N GLU A 140 -1.64 11.50 8.62
CA GLU A 140 -2.24 12.44 7.69
C GLU A 140 -2.82 11.76 6.45
N ILE A 141 -2.26 10.65 5.98
CA ILE A 141 -2.78 9.95 4.80
C ILE A 141 -3.81 8.88 5.19
N ALA A 142 -3.69 8.20 6.33
CA ALA A 142 -4.71 7.27 6.79
C ALA A 142 -5.48 7.90 7.95
N ARG A 143 -6.58 8.63 7.68
CA ARG A 143 -7.36 9.28 8.75
C ARG A 143 -7.83 8.34 9.85
N LEU A 144 -7.95 7.03 9.56
CA LEU A 144 -8.28 6.02 10.56
C LEU A 144 -7.11 5.51 11.41
N PHE A 145 -5.90 6.06 11.22
CA PHE A 145 -4.77 5.86 12.10
C PHE A 145 -4.85 6.89 13.24
N ASN A 146 -5.07 6.43 14.47
CA ASN A 146 -5.14 7.30 15.67
C ASN A 146 -6.27 8.35 15.65
N VAL A 147 -7.43 7.99 15.09
CA VAL A 147 -8.62 8.87 15.01
C VAL A 147 -9.01 9.40 16.38
N ARG A 148 -9.34 10.69 16.45
CA ARG A 148 -9.92 11.31 17.65
C ARG A 148 -11.33 11.82 17.42
N GLU A 149 -11.73 11.93 16.16
CA GLU A 149 -13.04 12.38 15.72
C GLU A 149 -14.11 11.30 15.95
N PRO A 150 -15.35 11.70 16.29
CA PRO A 150 -16.45 10.76 16.50
C PRO A 150 -16.95 10.11 15.20
N PHE A 151 -16.68 10.75 14.05
CA PHE A 151 -17.10 10.26 12.74
C PHE A 151 -16.00 10.50 11.72
N LEU A 152 -15.84 9.56 10.78
CA LEU A 152 -14.99 9.76 9.63
C LEU A 152 -15.69 9.45 8.32
N ASP A 153 -15.76 10.44 7.43
CA ASP A 153 -16.21 10.27 6.05
C ASP A 153 -15.44 9.17 5.31
N ALA A 154 -16.17 8.19 4.77
CA ALA A 154 -15.62 7.04 4.07
C ALA A 154 -15.86 7.11 2.56
N PHE A 155 -17.13 7.16 2.15
CA PHE A 155 -17.54 7.19 0.74
C PHE A 155 -18.98 7.71 0.62
N THR A 156 -19.45 7.89 -0.60
CA THR A 156 -20.86 8.20 -0.87
C THR A 156 -21.62 6.97 -1.37
N LEU A 157 -22.94 6.95 -1.22
CA LEU A 157 -23.86 6.02 -1.89
C LEU A 157 -24.80 6.78 -2.82
N ASP A 158 -25.33 6.09 -3.82
CA ASP A 158 -26.36 6.63 -4.71
C ASP A 158 -27.67 6.95 -3.93
N PRO A 159 -28.31 8.11 -4.15
CA PRO A 159 -29.59 8.47 -3.51
C PRO A 159 -30.73 7.48 -3.79
N GLU A 160 -30.65 6.68 -4.85
CA GLU A 160 -31.63 5.65 -5.17
C GLU A 160 -31.79 4.59 -4.06
N HIS A 161 -30.84 4.47 -3.14
CA HIS A 161 -30.90 3.53 -2.01
C HIS A 161 -31.80 4.00 -0.87
N ILE A 162 -32.33 5.22 -0.89
CA ILE A 162 -33.19 5.77 0.18
C ILE A 162 -34.40 4.86 0.50
N PRO A 163 -35.18 4.35 -0.47
CA PRO A 163 -36.30 3.46 -0.18
C PRO A 163 -35.86 2.17 0.52
N THR A 164 -34.75 1.58 0.08
CA THR A 164 -34.16 0.36 0.65
C THR A 164 -33.67 0.58 2.08
N LEU A 165 -32.98 1.70 2.32
CA LEU A 165 -32.53 2.11 3.65
C LEU A 165 -33.71 2.38 4.60
N ASN A 166 -34.74 3.08 4.15
CA ASN A 166 -35.97 3.32 4.94
C ASN A 166 -36.71 2.05 5.31
N ALA A 167 -36.71 1.06 4.41
CA ALA A 167 -37.28 -0.26 4.67
C ALA A 167 -36.43 -1.12 5.61
N ALA A 168 -35.27 -0.63 6.07
CA ALA A 168 -34.30 -1.36 6.89
C ALA A 168 -33.88 -2.70 6.26
N LYS A 169 -33.75 -2.74 4.93
CA LYS A 169 -33.40 -3.94 4.17
C LYS A 169 -32.08 -3.75 3.44
N LEU A 170 -31.29 -4.82 3.38
CA LEU A 170 -30.12 -4.88 2.53
C LEU A 170 -30.47 -5.65 1.25
N ASP A 171 -30.89 -4.93 0.20
CA ASP A 171 -31.19 -5.57 -1.09
C ASP A 171 -29.91 -5.88 -1.89
N THR A 172 -30.08 -6.55 -3.03
CA THR A 172 -28.98 -6.95 -3.91
C THR A 172 -28.17 -5.76 -4.43
N ARG A 173 -28.81 -4.61 -4.71
CA ARG A 173 -28.17 -3.44 -5.31
C ARG A 173 -27.31 -2.71 -4.29
N LEU A 174 -27.86 -2.42 -3.11
CA LEU A 174 -27.13 -1.83 -1.99
C LEU A 174 -25.99 -2.75 -1.53
N SER A 175 -26.24 -4.07 -1.47
CA SER A 175 -25.19 -5.07 -1.18
C SER A 175 -24.03 -5.02 -2.17
N CYS A 176 -24.32 -4.85 -3.47
CA CYS A 176 -23.31 -4.76 -4.51
C CYS A 176 -22.45 -3.51 -4.34
N GLU A 177 -23.08 -2.35 -4.15
CA GLU A 177 -22.37 -1.09 -3.99
C GLU A 177 -21.54 -1.05 -2.71
N LEU A 178 -22.07 -1.53 -1.57
CA LEU A 178 -21.31 -1.67 -0.32
C LEU A 178 -20.15 -2.65 -0.43
N ARG A 179 -20.23 -3.67 -1.31
CA ARG A 179 -19.10 -4.57 -1.56
C ARG A 179 -17.99 -3.88 -2.32
N ILE A 180 -18.34 -3.16 -3.39
CA ILE A 180 -17.41 -2.41 -4.22
C ILE A 180 -16.72 -1.33 -3.37
N LYS A 181 -17.51 -0.54 -2.64
CA LYS A 181 -17.01 0.57 -1.81
C LYS A 181 -16.44 0.10 -0.48
N GLY A 182 -16.85 -1.06 0.02
CA GLY A 182 -16.37 -1.68 1.25
C GLY A 182 -14.88 -2.01 1.22
N TRP A 183 -14.29 -2.20 0.04
CA TRP A 183 -12.84 -2.30 -0.10
C TRP A 183 -12.12 -1.01 0.36
N ARG A 184 -12.70 0.18 0.11
CA ARG A 184 -12.15 1.45 0.64
C ARG A 184 -12.19 1.48 2.16
N LEU A 185 -13.28 1.00 2.78
CA LEU A 185 -13.32 0.80 4.24
C LEU A 185 -12.23 -0.19 4.69
N GLY A 186 -12.00 -1.27 3.95
CA GLY A 186 -10.90 -2.20 4.22
C GLY A 186 -9.54 -1.50 4.25
N GLN A 187 -9.28 -0.60 3.29
CA GLN A 187 -8.03 0.15 3.21
C GLN A 187 -7.88 1.26 4.24
N VAL A 188 -8.98 1.84 4.70
CA VAL A 188 -8.92 2.99 5.60
C VAL A 188 -9.11 2.49 7.03
N ALA A 189 -10.21 1.78 7.28
CA ALA A 189 -10.64 1.32 8.59
C ALA A 189 -10.03 -0.01 8.98
N GLY A 190 -9.44 -0.73 8.02
CA GLY A 190 -8.95 -2.08 8.22
C GLY A 190 -10.07 -3.12 8.31
N PHE A 191 -11.30 -2.78 7.94
CA PHE A 191 -12.41 -3.73 7.89
C PHE A 191 -13.31 -3.43 6.70
N THR A 192 -13.92 -4.46 6.11
CA THR A 192 -14.96 -4.30 5.10
C THR A 192 -16.34 -4.46 5.74
N VAL A 193 -17.39 -4.05 5.03
CA VAL A 193 -18.77 -4.34 5.45
C VAL A 193 -19.03 -5.84 5.33
N ASP A 194 -19.37 -6.47 6.45
CA ASP A 194 -19.81 -7.87 6.46
C ASP A 194 -21.30 -7.93 6.12
N LEU A 195 -21.60 -8.01 4.83
CA LEU A 195 -22.98 -7.96 4.31
C LEU A 195 -23.91 -8.98 4.99
N PRO A 196 -23.52 -10.26 5.20
CA PRO A 196 -24.35 -11.24 5.92
C PRO A 196 -24.78 -10.83 7.33
N THR A 197 -23.96 -10.08 8.07
CA THR A 197 -24.28 -9.64 9.44
C THR A 197 -24.80 -8.21 9.51
N THR A 198 -24.93 -7.53 8.37
CA THR A 198 -25.34 -6.13 8.32
C THR A 198 -26.81 -5.94 8.68
N LYS A 199 -27.06 -5.10 9.67
CA LYS A 199 -28.37 -4.62 10.12
C LYS A 199 -28.48 -3.12 9.85
N ILE A 200 -29.62 -2.69 9.32
CA ILE A 200 -29.89 -1.28 9.01
C ILE A 200 -30.86 -0.73 10.05
N GLU A 201 -30.49 0.36 10.68
CA GLU A 201 -31.31 1.11 11.64
C GLU A 201 -31.67 2.47 11.04
N THR A 202 -32.96 2.68 10.75
CA THR A 202 -33.46 3.99 10.33
C THR A 202 -33.56 4.91 11.55
N ARG A 203 -32.75 5.95 11.60
CA ARG A 203 -32.77 6.97 12.67
C ARG A 203 -33.74 8.10 12.33
N THR A 204 -33.70 8.56 11.09
CA THR A 204 -34.63 9.57 10.55
C THR A 204 -34.95 9.21 9.10
N PRO A 205 -36.19 8.79 8.78
CA PRO A 205 -36.55 8.37 7.44
C PRO A 205 -36.22 9.42 6.38
N GLY A 206 -35.54 9.01 5.31
CA GLY A 206 -35.14 9.89 4.21
C GLY A 206 -33.92 10.78 4.47
N ASP A 207 -33.30 10.68 5.66
CA ASP A 207 -32.19 11.56 6.06
C ASP A 207 -31.02 10.82 6.73
N HIS A 208 -31.28 9.95 7.71
CA HIS A 208 -30.24 9.37 8.56
C HIS A 208 -30.47 7.88 8.88
N TRP A 209 -29.45 7.06 8.62
CA TRP A 209 -29.43 5.62 8.90
C TRP A 209 -28.11 5.19 9.52
N VAL A 210 -28.11 4.06 10.22
CA VAL A 210 -26.91 3.40 10.74
C VAL A 210 -26.87 1.96 10.26
N LEU A 211 -25.74 1.54 9.69
CA LEU A 211 -25.47 0.16 9.30
C LEU A 211 -24.56 -0.45 10.38
N ARG A 212 -25.06 -1.44 11.12
CA ARG A 212 -24.28 -2.21 12.10
C ARG A 212 -23.92 -3.57 11.55
N PHE A 213 -22.69 -4.02 11.71
CA PHE A 213 -22.23 -5.34 11.27
C PHE A 213 -21.07 -5.84 12.13
N ASN A 214 -20.76 -7.13 12.04
CA ASN A 214 -19.57 -7.68 12.68
C ASN A 214 -18.40 -7.69 11.69
N ALA A 215 -17.25 -7.14 12.06
CA ALA A 215 -16.03 -7.32 11.28
C ALA A 215 -14.84 -7.61 12.20
N GLY A 216 -14.13 -8.70 11.93
CA GLY A 216 -13.01 -9.15 12.76
C GLY A 216 -13.43 -9.51 14.18
N GLY A 217 -14.65 -10.04 14.37
CA GLY A 217 -15.19 -10.41 15.68
C GLY A 217 -15.67 -9.22 16.53
N ARG A 218 -15.72 -8.02 15.96
CA ARG A 218 -16.10 -6.78 16.65
C ARG A 218 -17.28 -6.10 15.97
N GLU A 219 -18.13 -5.44 16.73
CA GLU A 219 -19.20 -4.63 16.14
C GLU A 219 -18.63 -3.36 15.48
N ARG A 220 -19.15 -3.05 14.30
CA ARG A 220 -18.82 -1.87 13.50
C ARG A 220 -20.09 -1.15 13.12
N ALA A 221 -19.99 0.18 13.00
CA ALA A 221 -21.10 1.02 12.60
C ALA A 221 -20.68 2.00 11.49
N LEU A 222 -21.51 2.11 10.46
CA LEU A 222 -21.45 3.17 9.46
C LEU A 222 -22.69 4.04 9.60
N ARG A 223 -22.49 5.35 9.64
CA ARG A 223 -23.52 6.36 9.56
C ARG A 223 -23.75 6.73 8.10
N VAL A 224 -25.00 6.76 7.65
CA VAL A 224 -25.40 7.19 6.30
C VAL A 224 -26.27 8.42 6.44
N LEU A 225 -25.89 9.52 5.77
CA LEU A 225 -26.56 10.81 5.82
C LEU A 225 -26.88 11.31 4.44
N ARG A 226 -28.06 11.87 4.27
CA ARG A 226 -28.39 12.61 3.05
C ARG A 226 -27.63 13.94 3.03
N THR A 227 -26.96 14.23 1.92
CA THR A 227 -26.35 15.55 1.70
C THR A 227 -27.29 16.46 0.92
N ALA A 228 -27.16 17.78 1.10
CA ALA A 228 -27.90 18.76 0.31
C ALA A 228 -27.60 18.67 -1.21
N ALA A 229 -26.41 18.17 -1.56
CA ALA A 229 -25.93 18.04 -2.95
C ALA A 229 -26.47 16.81 -3.68
N GLY A 230 -27.26 15.95 -3.02
CA GLY A 230 -27.80 14.73 -3.63
C GLY A 230 -27.30 13.44 -2.98
N PRO A 231 -25.99 13.09 -3.09
CA PRO A 231 -25.49 11.77 -2.67
C PRO A 231 -25.65 11.52 -1.17
N LEU A 232 -25.71 10.25 -0.79
CA LEU A 232 -25.72 9.83 0.60
C LEU A 232 -24.27 9.74 1.09
N GLN A 233 -23.89 10.56 2.06
CA GLN A 233 -22.58 10.50 2.69
C GLN A 233 -22.53 9.33 3.68
N VAL A 234 -21.54 8.45 3.54
CA VAL A 234 -21.27 7.36 4.47
C VAL A 234 -20.04 7.70 5.28
N ALA A 235 -20.19 7.70 6.59
CA ALA A 235 -19.12 7.91 7.56
C ALA A 235 -18.99 6.69 8.48
N VAL A 236 -17.77 6.34 8.86
CA VAL A 236 -17.49 5.43 9.97
C VAL A 236 -17.92 6.10 11.26
N ASP A 237 -18.73 5.42 12.05
CA ASP A 237 -19.08 5.84 13.41
C ASP A 237 -18.01 5.28 14.37
N VAL A 238 -17.13 6.18 14.83
CA VAL A 238 -15.96 5.81 15.62
C VAL A 238 -16.35 5.43 17.04
N HIS A 239 -17.33 6.11 17.62
CA HIS A 239 -17.83 5.77 18.95
C HIS A 239 -18.77 4.57 18.92
N GLY A 240 -19.52 4.39 17.83
CA GLY A 240 -20.42 3.27 17.62
C GLY A 240 -19.73 1.96 17.23
N SER A 241 -18.42 1.97 16.97
CA SER A 241 -17.63 0.79 16.65
C SER A 241 -16.73 0.41 17.83
N GLU A 242 -16.64 -0.89 18.16
CA GLU A 242 -15.79 -1.34 19.27
C GLU A 242 -14.30 -1.17 18.95
N SER A 243 -13.61 -0.28 19.70
CA SER A 243 -12.16 0.02 19.70
C SER A 243 -11.31 -0.75 18.67
N ALA A 244 -10.77 -0.05 17.67
CA ALA A 244 -9.51 -0.31 16.94
C ALA A 244 -9.61 0.35 15.56
N PHE A 245 -9.66 1.68 15.54
CA PHE A 245 -9.27 2.40 14.34
C PHE A 245 -7.76 2.41 14.31
N ARG A 246 -7.22 1.35 13.70
CA ARG A 246 -5.79 1.11 13.48
C ARG A 246 -4.90 1.64 14.61
N ASP A 247 -4.92 1.00 15.78
CA ASP A 247 -3.89 1.23 16.81
C ASP A 247 -2.47 0.88 16.29
N GLN A 248 -2.39 0.22 15.12
CA GLN A 248 -1.20 -0.21 14.42
C GLN A 248 -1.36 0.01 12.91
N GLY A 249 -1.40 1.27 12.47
CA GLY A 249 -1.37 1.61 11.04
C GLY A 249 -0.11 1.10 10.35
N ASP A 250 -0.27 0.83 9.06
CA ASP A 250 0.86 0.56 8.18
C ASP A 250 1.65 1.86 7.99
N LEU A 251 2.98 1.75 8.01
CA LEU A 251 3.83 2.93 7.83
C LEU A 251 3.83 3.26 6.34
N GLY A 252 3.09 4.29 5.95
CA GLY A 252 3.22 4.94 4.66
C GLY A 252 4.53 5.70 4.58
N LEU A 253 5.05 5.85 3.36
CA LEU A 253 6.25 6.63 3.09
C LEU A 253 5.89 7.74 2.10
N ASP A 254 6.25 8.98 2.44
CA ASP A 254 6.31 10.07 1.46
C ASP A 254 7.63 9.98 0.66
N SER A 255 7.86 10.96 -0.22
CA SER A 255 9.06 10.96 -1.06
C SER A 255 10.37 11.06 -0.26
N ASP A 256 10.37 11.82 0.84
CA ASP A 256 11.53 11.98 1.74
C ASP A 256 11.80 10.69 2.53
N GLY A 257 10.75 10.05 3.07
CA GLY A 257 10.83 8.78 3.78
C GLY A 257 11.34 7.65 2.89
N LEU A 258 10.88 7.61 1.65
CA LEU A 258 11.33 6.64 0.67
C LEU A 258 12.79 6.89 0.25
N GLY A 259 13.18 8.15 0.00
CA GLY A 259 14.56 8.52 -0.28
C GLY A 259 15.51 8.17 0.88
N HIS A 260 15.10 8.47 2.10
CA HIS A 260 15.87 8.17 3.31
C HIS A 260 15.98 6.66 3.56
N LEU A 261 14.90 5.90 3.33
CA LEU A 261 14.93 4.44 3.39
C LEU A 261 15.96 3.90 2.38
N MET A 262 15.98 4.42 1.15
CA MET A 262 16.92 3.97 0.14
C MET A 262 18.37 4.28 0.50
N LEU A 263 18.69 5.52 0.89
CA LEU A 263 20.06 5.91 1.21
C LEU A 263 20.59 5.22 2.49
N HIS A 264 19.80 5.22 3.57
CA HIS A 264 20.32 4.92 4.90
C HIS A 264 20.02 3.52 5.40
N VAL A 265 18.99 2.85 4.85
CA VAL A 265 18.65 1.46 5.19
C VAL A 265 19.03 0.54 4.04
N ALA A 266 18.56 0.83 2.84
CA ALA A 266 18.82 0.02 1.67
C ALA A 266 20.26 0.19 1.14
N ALA A 267 21.02 1.17 1.62
CA ALA A 267 22.38 1.50 1.15
C ALA A 267 22.45 1.72 -0.37
N ALA A 268 21.47 2.42 -0.92
CA ALA A 268 21.53 2.96 -2.27
C ALA A 268 22.66 4.00 -2.37
N SER A 269 23.34 4.07 -3.51
CA SER A 269 24.39 5.07 -3.73
C SER A 269 23.82 6.47 -3.95
N THR A 270 22.60 6.53 -4.49
CA THR A 270 21.87 7.76 -4.79
C THR A 270 20.39 7.55 -4.51
N ALA A 271 19.70 8.62 -4.12
CA ALA A 271 18.25 8.71 -4.10
C ALA A 271 17.85 10.15 -4.42
N THR A 272 17.33 10.35 -5.63
CA THR A 272 16.91 11.64 -6.16
C THR A 272 15.38 11.69 -6.16
N ILE A 273 14.84 12.81 -5.68
CA ILE A 273 13.40 13.10 -5.76
C ILE A 273 13.19 14.03 -6.95
N THR A 274 12.36 13.61 -7.89
CA THR A 274 11.98 14.41 -9.07
C THR A 274 10.48 14.66 -9.03
N ARG A 275 10.10 15.94 -8.96
CA ARG A 275 8.70 16.38 -9.10
C ARG A 275 8.43 16.67 -10.58
N ILE A 276 7.32 16.16 -11.10
CA ILE A 276 6.94 16.39 -12.50
C ILE A 276 6.24 17.74 -12.62
N ASP A 277 6.82 18.66 -13.37
CA ASP A 277 6.18 19.93 -13.72
C ASP A 277 5.03 19.67 -14.71
N PRO A 278 3.77 20.06 -14.40
CA PRO A 278 2.65 19.92 -15.33
C PRO A 278 2.85 20.64 -16.67
N LEU A 279 3.68 21.69 -16.71
CA LEU A 279 3.96 22.46 -17.93
C LEU A 279 5.13 21.88 -18.73
N ALA A 280 5.99 21.08 -18.11
CA ALA A 280 7.18 20.52 -18.74
C ALA A 280 7.48 19.07 -18.28
N PRO A 281 6.54 18.12 -18.41
CA PRO A 281 6.70 16.76 -17.88
C PRO A 281 7.88 16.00 -18.51
N GLN A 282 8.24 16.34 -19.75
CA GLN A 282 9.32 15.67 -20.49
C GLN A 282 10.68 15.77 -19.79
N ALA A 283 11.00 16.90 -19.16
CA ALA A 283 12.29 17.07 -18.50
C ALA A 283 12.47 16.08 -17.33
N ALA A 284 11.41 15.85 -16.54
CA ALA A 284 11.42 14.85 -15.48
C ALA A 284 11.52 13.42 -16.04
N VAL A 285 10.82 13.13 -17.13
CA VAL A 285 10.88 11.84 -17.83
C VAL A 285 12.28 11.55 -18.36
N ASP A 286 12.97 12.54 -18.94
CA ASP A 286 14.32 12.39 -19.46
C ASP A 286 15.33 12.06 -18.35
N VAL A 287 15.23 12.74 -17.20
CA VAL A 287 16.06 12.46 -16.02
C VAL A 287 15.85 11.02 -15.51
N VAL A 288 14.59 10.60 -15.39
CA VAL A 288 14.25 9.25 -14.91
C VAL A 288 14.68 8.17 -15.90
N ASN A 289 14.48 8.41 -17.20
CA ASN A 289 14.94 7.50 -18.25
C ASN A 289 16.46 7.37 -18.27
N ALA A 290 17.21 8.45 -18.04
CA ALA A 290 18.65 8.38 -17.89
C ALA A 290 19.03 7.48 -16.70
N GLN A 291 18.35 7.62 -15.56
CA GLN A 291 18.59 6.78 -14.39
C GLN A 291 18.34 5.28 -14.67
N LEU A 292 17.29 4.95 -15.42
CA LEU A 292 16.93 3.57 -15.79
C LEU A 292 17.95 2.88 -16.70
N THR A 293 18.85 3.62 -17.34
CA THR A 293 19.97 3.05 -18.14
C THR A 293 21.20 2.72 -17.31
N GLY A 294 21.26 3.18 -16.05
CA GLY A 294 22.40 2.93 -15.16
C GLY A 294 22.45 1.50 -14.61
N PRO A 295 23.56 1.11 -13.96
CA PRO A 295 23.63 -0.15 -13.23
C PRO A 295 22.61 -0.19 -12.08
N THR A 296 22.00 -1.36 -11.88
CA THR A 296 21.11 -1.67 -10.73
C THR A 296 20.11 -0.55 -10.40
N PRO A 297 19.38 -0.02 -11.40
CA PRO A 297 18.57 1.18 -11.22
C PRO A 297 17.31 0.86 -10.43
N TYR A 298 16.75 1.88 -9.80
CA TYR A 298 15.39 1.82 -9.27
C TYR A 298 14.66 3.14 -9.53
N VAL A 299 13.34 3.04 -9.72
CA VAL A 299 12.44 4.18 -9.85
C VAL A 299 11.13 3.82 -9.18
N TYR A 300 10.71 4.65 -8.22
CA TYR A 300 9.46 4.52 -7.50
C TYR A 300 8.58 5.72 -7.75
N GLY A 301 7.35 5.49 -8.20
CA GLY A 301 6.35 6.53 -8.43
C GLY A 301 5.40 6.65 -7.26
N LEU A 302 5.24 7.86 -6.72
CA LEU A 302 4.14 8.19 -5.82
C LEU A 302 2.96 8.60 -6.70
N VAL A 303 1.91 7.77 -6.71
CA VAL A 303 0.80 7.93 -7.66
C VAL A 303 -0.45 8.50 -7.01
N ARG A 304 -1.25 9.22 -7.79
CA ARG A 304 -2.59 9.70 -7.43
C ARG A 304 -3.66 8.98 -8.24
N SER A 305 -4.92 9.14 -7.82
CA SER A 305 -6.07 8.43 -8.41
C SER A 305 -5.92 6.92 -8.27
N PHE A 306 -5.78 6.45 -7.03
CA PHE A 306 -5.56 5.04 -6.72
C PHE A 306 -6.48 4.10 -7.53
N ASP A 307 -7.75 4.45 -7.67
CA ASP A 307 -8.78 3.65 -8.34
C ASP A 307 -8.45 3.40 -9.82
N ASP A 308 -7.88 4.38 -10.53
CA ASP A 308 -7.52 4.21 -11.94
C ASP A 308 -6.36 3.21 -12.08
N TRP A 309 -5.35 3.30 -11.21
CA TRP A 309 -4.25 2.33 -11.15
C TRP A 309 -4.74 0.93 -10.80
N GLN A 310 -5.64 0.83 -9.82
CA GLN A 310 -6.21 -0.44 -9.41
C GLN A 310 -7.03 -1.07 -10.55
N ARG A 311 -7.84 -0.28 -11.26
CA ARG A 311 -8.62 -0.76 -12.41
C ARG A 311 -7.69 -1.22 -13.55
N ALA A 312 -6.64 -0.45 -13.87
CA ALA A 312 -5.65 -0.81 -14.89
C ALA A 312 -4.90 -2.13 -14.61
N LYS A 313 -4.69 -2.47 -13.33
CA LYS A 313 -4.16 -3.77 -12.93
C LYS A 313 -5.05 -4.92 -13.44
N TRP A 314 -6.36 -4.81 -13.22
CA TRP A 314 -7.32 -5.89 -13.47
C TRP A 314 -7.86 -5.91 -14.90
N GLU A 315 -7.99 -4.75 -15.53
CA GLU A 315 -8.67 -4.57 -16.81
C GLU A 315 -7.72 -3.96 -17.83
N ALA A 316 -7.36 -4.71 -18.88
CA ALA A 316 -6.48 -4.21 -19.94
C ALA A 316 -7.07 -2.98 -20.65
N SER A 317 -8.40 -2.92 -20.81
CA SER A 317 -9.11 -1.76 -21.37
C SER A 317 -9.00 -0.50 -20.50
N ALA A 318 -8.71 -0.64 -19.20
CA ALA A 318 -8.55 0.47 -18.27
C ALA A 318 -7.11 0.98 -18.16
N ARG A 319 -6.16 0.42 -18.93
CA ARG A 319 -4.75 0.84 -18.94
C ARG A 319 -4.50 2.15 -19.70
N THR A 320 -5.55 2.81 -20.16
CA THR A 320 -5.47 4.20 -20.65
C THR A 320 -6.24 5.08 -19.69
N PHE A 321 -5.65 6.20 -19.26
CA PHE A 321 -6.26 7.13 -18.32
C PHE A 321 -6.82 8.35 -19.05
N PRO A 322 -8.05 8.31 -19.57
CA PRO A 322 -8.55 9.35 -20.48
C PRO A 322 -8.88 10.67 -19.78
N ASN A 323 -9.03 10.66 -18.46
CA ASN A 323 -9.49 11.80 -17.67
C ASN A 323 -8.33 12.33 -16.80
N PRO A 324 -8.44 13.54 -16.24
CA PRO A 324 -7.61 13.97 -15.13
C PRO A 324 -7.73 12.99 -13.94
N PRO A 325 -6.70 12.87 -13.08
CA PRO A 325 -6.77 12.04 -11.88
C PRO A 325 -7.95 12.45 -11.01
N SER A 326 -8.65 11.47 -10.44
CA SER A 326 -9.69 11.75 -9.46
C SER A 326 -9.07 12.40 -8.21
N PRO A 327 -9.77 13.33 -7.55
CA PRO A 327 -9.35 13.81 -6.23
C PRO A 327 -9.15 12.63 -5.27
N PRO A 328 -8.19 12.71 -4.35
CA PRO A 328 -8.00 11.68 -3.35
C PRO A 328 -9.30 11.52 -2.55
N ALA A 329 -9.66 10.29 -2.23
CA ALA A 329 -10.80 10.02 -1.37
C ALA A 329 -10.66 10.79 -0.01
N PRO A 330 -11.75 11.31 0.59
CA PRO A 330 -11.71 12.12 1.83
C PRO A 330 -11.09 11.45 3.07
N VAL A 331 -10.88 10.15 2.95
CA VAL A 331 -10.19 9.28 3.89
C VAL A 331 -8.68 9.52 3.95
N TRP A 332 -8.12 10.10 2.89
CA TRP A 332 -6.81 10.71 2.89
C TRP A 332 -6.92 12.06 3.61
N GLY A 333 -6.27 12.21 4.74
CA GLY A 333 -6.42 13.38 5.63
C GLY A 333 -5.78 14.66 5.10
N ARG A 334 -5.18 14.61 3.91
CA ARG A 334 -4.74 15.76 3.13
C ARG A 334 -5.55 15.86 1.86
N VAL A 335 -5.95 17.10 1.52
CA VAL A 335 -6.65 17.42 0.25
C VAL A 335 -5.77 17.09 -0.96
N GLU A 336 -4.45 17.16 -0.80
CA GLU A 336 -3.47 16.85 -1.84
C GLU A 336 -2.30 16.02 -1.26
N PRO A 337 -2.46 14.69 -1.08
CA PRO A 337 -1.34 13.85 -0.66
C PRO A 337 -0.25 13.84 -1.75
N GLU A 338 1.00 13.61 -1.34
CA GLU A 338 2.11 13.41 -2.28
C GLU A 338 1.85 12.22 -3.21
N GLY A 339 1.24 11.17 -2.68
CA GLY A 339 0.69 10.03 -3.41
C GLY A 339 -0.20 9.20 -2.49
N GLU A 340 -1.07 8.41 -3.11
CA GLU A 340 -1.98 7.46 -2.45
C GLU A 340 -1.38 6.05 -2.42
N HIS A 341 -0.42 5.76 -3.30
CA HIS A 341 0.27 4.48 -3.42
C HIS A 341 1.66 4.64 -4.03
N ILE A 342 2.53 3.65 -3.82
CA ILE A 342 3.87 3.60 -4.41
C ILE A 342 3.95 2.44 -5.40
N ILE A 343 4.27 2.77 -6.65
CA ILE A 343 4.54 1.80 -7.73
C ILE A 343 6.05 1.76 -8.03
N ALA A 344 6.52 0.69 -8.67
CA ALA A 344 7.82 0.69 -9.33
C ALA A 344 7.65 0.97 -10.83
N VAL A 345 8.44 1.88 -11.40
CA VAL A 345 8.53 2.05 -12.85
C VAL A 345 9.60 1.06 -13.33
N ASN A 346 9.18 0.04 -14.08
CA ASN A 346 10.00 -1.15 -14.37
C ASN A 346 10.67 -1.12 -15.75
N GLY A 347 10.66 0.02 -16.43
CA GLY A 347 11.27 0.22 -17.73
C GLY A 347 11.21 1.68 -18.17
N ARG A 348 11.76 1.97 -19.35
CA ARG A 348 11.78 3.31 -19.93
C ARG A 348 10.36 3.84 -20.09
N ILE A 349 10.14 5.09 -19.71
CA ILE A 349 8.89 5.81 -19.99
C ILE A 349 8.98 6.33 -21.43
N GLU A 350 8.08 5.87 -22.29
CA GLU A 350 8.07 6.23 -23.71
C GLU A 350 7.06 7.35 -23.99
N ARG A 351 7.36 8.17 -24.99
CA ARG A 351 6.45 9.21 -25.48
C ARG A 351 5.84 8.74 -26.80
N GLU A 352 4.53 8.61 -26.84
CA GLU A 352 3.76 8.26 -28.03
C GLU A 352 2.73 9.34 -28.34
N ALA A 353 3.01 10.20 -29.32
CA ALA A 353 2.14 11.33 -29.68
C ALA A 353 1.70 12.14 -28.44
N ASP A 354 0.43 11.98 -28.04
CA ASP A 354 -0.20 12.69 -26.91
C ASP A 354 -0.16 11.92 -25.59
N PHE A 355 0.52 10.78 -25.52
CA PHE A 355 0.59 9.93 -24.34
C PHE A 355 2.03 9.69 -23.88
N TYR A 356 2.18 9.46 -22.58
CA TYR A 356 3.29 8.72 -22.01
C TYR A 356 2.87 7.27 -21.79
N VAL A 357 3.72 6.33 -22.17
CA VAL A 357 3.56 4.90 -21.89
C VAL A 357 4.52 4.53 -20.76
N LEU A 358 3.96 4.09 -19.64
CA LEU A 358 4.70 3.79 -18.43
C LEU A 358 4.62 2.29 -18.18
N PRO A 359 5.73 1.56 -18.29
CA PRO A 359 5.81 0.21 -17.79
C PRO A 359 5.93 0.30 -16.26
N VAL A 360 5.01 -0.36 -15.55
CA VAL A 360 4.90 -0.30 -14.09
C VAL A 360 4.76 -1.68 -13.48
N TRP A 361 5.16 -1.80 -12.22
CA TRP A 361 4.87 -2.92 -11.35
C TRP A 361 4.23 -2.45 -10.05
N THR A 362 3.12 -3.09 -9.69
CA THR A 362 2.42 -2.87 -8.43
C THR A 362 1.52 -4.05 -8.10
N TRP A 363 1.28 -4.31 -6.81
CA TRP A 363 0.42 -5.39 -6.31
C TRP A 363 0.67 -6.74 -7.00
N LYS A 364 1.94 -7.14 -7.11
CA LYS A 364 2.37 -8.40 -7.75
C LYS A 364 2.09 -8.48 -9.26
N THR A 365 1.93 -7.36 -9.95
CA THR A 365 1.53 -7.35 -11.36
C THR A 365 2.32 -6.30 -12.11
N ALA A 366 2.99 -6.72 -13.19
CA ALA A 366 3.57 -5.83 -14.18
C ALA A 366 2.57 -5.54 -15.29
N PHE A 367 2.43 -4.28 -15.68
CA PHE A 367 1.59 -3.85 -16.79
C PHE A 367 2.05 -2.49 -17.30
N GLU A 368 1.57 -2.09 -18.46
CA GLU A 368 1.80 -0.76 -19.02
C GLU A 368 0.55 0.10 -18.87
N VAL A 369 0.74 1.38 -18.59
CA VAL A 369 -0.34 2.37 -18.62
C VAL A 369 -0.02 3.48 -19.60
N ARG A 370 -1.05 3.99 -20.28
CA ARG A 370 -1.01 5.12 -21.20
C ARG A 370 -1.67 6.31 -20.52
N VAL A 371 -0.89 7.35 -20.27
CA VAL A 371 -1.35 8.57 -19.59
C VAL A 371 -1.24 9.74 -20.56
N PRO A 372 -2.33 10.47 -20.85
CA PRO A 372 -2.25 11.70 -21.64
C PRO A 372 -1.16 12.62 -21.09
N ALA A 373 -0.39 13.23 -21.98
CA ALA A 373 0.72 14.09 -21.64
C ALA A 373 0.32 15.21 -20.67
N ALA A 374 -0.84 15.80 -20.90
CA ALA A 374 -1.42 16.86 -20.07
C ALA A 374 -1.82 16.39 -18.65
N HIS A 375 -1.83 15.08 -18.40
CA HIS A 375 -2.26 14.50 -17.12
C HIS A 375 -1.14 13.75 -16.39
N LEU A 376 0.07 13.62 -16.98
CA LEU A 376 1.16 12.86 -16.38
C LEU A 376 1.50 13.35 -14.96
N ALA A 377 1.72 14.66 -14.81
CA ALA A 377 2.04 15.25 -13.50
C ALA A 377 0.90 15.09 -12.48
N GLY A 378 -0.35 14.95 -12.96
CA GLY A 378 -1.49 14.67 -12.10
C GLY A 378 -1.49 13.24 -11.56
N TYR A 379 -1.22 12.25 -12.40
CA TYR A 379 -1.22 10.83 -12.00
C TYR A 379 0.07 10.38 -11.31
N LEU A 380 1.21 10.96 -11.71
CA LEU A 380 2.55 10.62 -11.24
C LEU A 380 3.31 11.90 -10.88
N PRO A 381 2.90 12.62 -9.82
CA PRO A 381 3.49 13.90 -9.46
C PRO A 381 4.94 13.81 -9.00
N ILE A 382 5.35 12.69 -8.41
CA ILE A 382 6.66 12.54 -7.77
C ILE A 382 7.27 11.17 -8.08
N LEU A 383 8.56 11.18 -8.40
CA LEU A 383 9.40 10.00 -8.61
C LEU A 383 10.59 10.04 -7.65
N VAL A 384 10.87 8.91 -6.99
CA VAL A 384 12.10 8.69 -6.22
C VAL A 384 12.93 7.65 -6.96
N HIS A 385 14.13 8.01 -7.40
CA HIS A 385 14.96 7.16 -8.25
C HIS A 385 16.43 7.22 -7.91
N GLY A 386 17.18 6.21 -8.34
CA GLY A 386 18.61 6.11 -8.05
C GLY A 386 19.18 4.75 -8.44
N GLN A 387 20.27 4.37 -7.77
CA GLN A 387 20.95 3.10 -7.96
C GLN A 387 21.14 2.37 -6.64
N ILE A 388 20.89 1.06 -6.65
CA ILE A 388 21.30 0.20 -5.55
C ILE A 388 22.83 0.12 -5.60
N GLY A 389 23.52 0.52 -4.52
CA GLY A 389 24.97 0.48 -4.45
C GLY A 389 25.50 -0.92 -4.74
N ALA A 390 26.63 -1.00 -5.46
CA ALA A 390 27.26 -2.25 -5.86
C ALA A 390 27.72 -3.13 -4.69
#